data_AF-A0A222GD60-F1
#
_entry.id   AF-A0A222GD60-F1
#
_cell.length_a   1.000
_cell.length_b   1.000
_cell.length_c   1.000
_cell.angle_alpha   90.00
_cell.angle_beta   90.00
_cell.angle_gamma   90.00
#
_symmetry.space_group_name_H-M   'P 1'
#
loop_
_entity.id
_entity.type
_entity.pdbx_description
1 polymer ?
#
loop_
_entity_poly.entity_id
_entity_poly.type
_entity_poly.pdbx_seq_one_letter_code
_entity_poly.pdbx_strand_id
1 'polypeptide(L)'
;MKLGSEANILTPSDFRPCTLIGASNILLGNVSEGYEWYQKAIERGFKPDSYDNELRSVYMRCNKQIQKELKIDLLEKGYSFSWLKC
;
A
#
# COMPACT_ATOMS: atom_id res chain seq x y z
N MET A 1 -18.13 8.28 10.37
CA MET A 1 -16.96 7.46 9.96
C MET A 1 -15.71 8.34 10.01
N LYS A 2 -14.92 8.26 11.08
CA LYS A 2 -13.60 8.90 11.21
C LYS A 2 -12.78 8.06 12.19
N LEU A 3 -12.09 7.04 11.71
CA LEU A 3 -11.24 6.20 12.58
C LEU A 3 -9.85 5.88 11.99
N GLY A 4 -9.50 6.44 10.83
CA GLY A 4 -8.18 6.23 10.22
C GLY A 4 -7.14 7.32 10.55
N SER A 5 -7.57 8.58 10.66
CA SER A 5 -6.65 9.73 10.72
C SER A 5 -6.20 10.13 12.13
N GLU A 6 -6.91 9.74 13.19
CA GLU A 6 -6.59 10.13 14.58
C GLU A 6 -5.51 9.24 15.22
N ALA A 7 -5.34 7.99 14.76
CA ALA A 7 -4.35 7.07 15.32
C ALA A 7 -2.89 7.51 15.08
N ASN A 8 -2.63 8.30 14.02
CA ASN A 8 -1.28 8.80 13.71
C ASN A 8 -0.80 9.89 14.70
N ILE A 9 -1.72 10.51 15.46
CA ILE A 9 -1.41 11.60 16.40
C ILE A 9 -0.92 11.06 17.76
N LEU A 10 -1.33 9.85 18.14
CA LEU A 10 -1.04 9.26 19.46
C LEU A 10 0.26 8.44 19.51
N THR A 11 0.77 7.96 18.37
CA THR A 11 2.03 7.21 18.29
C THR A 11 2.74 7.48 16.94
N PRO A 12 3.46 8.61 16.81
CA PRO A 12 4.07 9.01 15.54
C PRO A 12 5.15 8.05 15.00
N SER A 13 5.68 7.17 15.85
CA SER A 13 6.63 6.11 15.50
C SER A 13 5.97 4.81 15.01
N ASP A 14 4.65 4.70 15.07
CA ASP A 14 3.95 3.50 14.62
C ASP A 14 3.76 3.53 13.10
N PHE A 15 4.14 2.43 12.45
CA PHE A 15 3.96 2.26 11.00
C PHE A 15 2.54 1.79 10.63
N ARG A 16 1.77 1.22 11.57
CA ARG A 16 0.44 0.62 11.30
C ARG A 16 -0.58 1.61 10.74
N PRO A 17 -0.65 2.88 11.20
CA PRO A 17 -1.49 3.87 10.55
C PRO A 17 -1.08 4.14 9.10
N CYS A 18 0.23 4.17 8.82
CA CYS A 18 0.75 4.40 7.47
C CYS A 18 0.39 3.25 6.52
N THR A 19 0.49 1.99 6.93
CA THR A 19 0.11 0.84 6.09
C THR A 19 -1.39 0.85 5.77
N LEU A 20 -2.23 1.19 6.76
CA LEU A 20 -3.67 1.28 6.57
C LEU A 20 -4.07 2.41 5.62
N ILE A 21 -3.46 3.60 5.77
CA ILE A 21 -3.72 4.74 4.88
C ILE A 21 -3.22 4.42 3.47
N GLY A 22 -2.05 3.78 3.32
CA GLY A 22 -1.52 3.33 2.04
C GLY A 22 -2.49 2.37 1.33
N ALA A 23 -2.93 1.33 2.04
CA ALA A 23 -3.92 0.38 1.53
C ALA A 23 -5.22 1.07 1.08
N SER A 24 -5.75 1.98 1.90
CA SER A 24 -7.00 2.69 1.59
C SER A 24 -6.87 3.55 0.33
N ASN A 25 -5.75 4.24 0.15
CA ASN A 25 -5.52 5.08 -1.04
C ASN A 25 -5.46 4.21 -2.31
N ILE A 26 -4.72 3.10 -2.29
CA ILE A 26 -4.66 2.18 -3.44
C ILE A 26 -6.05 1.61 -3.76
N LEU A 27 -6.82 1.20 -2.75
CA LEU A 27 -8.18 0.67 -2.95
C LEU A 27 -9.14 1.69 -3.58
N LEU A 28 -8.89 2.99 -3.37
CA LEU A 28 -9.65 4.10 -3.96
C LEU A 28 -9.11 4.55 -5.33
N GLY A 29 -8.00 3.97 -5.80
CA GLY A 29 -7.34 4.35 -7.05
C GLY A 29 -6.31 5.47 -6.91
N ASN A 30 -6.07 5.96 -5.68
CA ASN A 30 -5.02 6.93 -5.37
C ASN A 30 -3.67 6.20 -5.20
N VAL A 31 -3.16 5.63 -6.30
CA VAL A 31 -1.99 4.74 -6.29
C VAL A 31 -0.72 5.44 -5.82
N SER A 32 -0.47 6.67 -6.30
CA SER A 32 0.73 7.44 -5.94
C SER A 32 0.75 7.76 -4.45
N GLU A 33 -0.36 8.28 -3.91
CA GLU A 33 -0.50 8.55 -2.49
C GLU A 33 -0.37 7.26 -1.66
N GLY A 34 -0.91 6.15 -2.16
CA GLY A 34 -0.75 4.83 -1.56
C GLY A 34 0.72 4.47 -1.32
N TYR A 35 1.57 4.62 -2.34
CA TYR A 35 2.99 4.35 -2.23
C TYR A 35 3.73 5.30 -1.28
N GLU A 36 3.40 6.58 -1.29
CA GLU A 36 4.00 7.55 -0.36
C GLU A 36 3.73 7.17 1.10
N TRP A 37 2.52 6.68 1.39
CA TRP A 37 2.18 6.20 2.73
C TRP A 37 2.90 4.89 3.09
N TYR A 38 3.08 3.98 2.15
CA TYR A 38 3.91 2.80 2.38
C TYR A 38 5.39 3.13 2.60
N GLN A 39 5.93 4.11 1.88
CA GLN A 39 7.29 4.59 2.09
C GLN A 39 7.47 5.15 3.51
N LYS A 40 6.52 5.96 3.99
CA LYS A 40 6.49 6.43 5.39
C LYS A 40 6.36 5.28 6.39
N ALA A 41 5.66 4.20 6.05
CA ALA A 41 5.58 3.01 6.90
C ALA A 41 6.96 2.33 7.02
N ILE A 42 7.68 2.18 5.89
CA ILE A 42 9.01 1.59 5.83
C ILE A 42 10.01 2.40 6.67
N GLU A 43 9.98 3.73 6.54
CA GLU A 43 10.79 4.66 7.35
C GLU A 43 10.52 4.53 8.86
N ARG A 44 9.34 4.02 9.25
CA ARG A 44 8.92 3.78 10.65
C ARG A 44 9.09 2.33 11.09
N GLY A 45 9.82 1.52 10.33
CA GLY A 45 10.14 0.14 10.70
C GLY A 45 9.21 -0.93 10.15
N PHE A 46 8.32 -0.58 9.20
CA PHE A 46 7.64 -1.61 8.41
C PHE A 46 8.67 -2.36 7.56
N LYS A 47 8.68 -3.69 7.68
CA LYS A 47 9.70 -4.51 7.03
C LYS A 47 9.46 -4.56 5.51
N PRO A 48 10.47 -4.30 4.67
CA PRO A 48 10.35 -4.48 3.22
C PRO A 48 9.85 -5.87 2.82
N ASP A 49 10.25 -6.92 3.53
CA ASP A 49 9.77 -8.29 3.28
C ASP A 49 8.26 -8.46 3.55
N SER A 50 7.70 -7.64 4.45
CA SER A 50 6.26 -7.60 4.72
C SER A 50 5.49 -6.76 3.69
N TYR A 51 6.18 -5.90 2.94
CA TYR A 51 5.56 -5.03 1.92
C TYR A 51 5.01 -5.82 0.74
N ASP A 52 5.68 -6.88 0.28
CA ASP A 52 5.16 -7.75 -0.79
C ASP A 52 3.81 -8.37 -0.40
N ASN A 53 3.75 -9.01 0.78
CA ASN A 53 2.52 -9.65 1.27
C ASN A 53 1.39 -8.63 1.45
N GLU A 54 1.70 -7.44 1.96
CA GLU A 54 0.74 -6.36 2.15
C GLU A 54 0.23 -5.82 0.80
N LEU A 55 1.12 -5.54 -0.14
CA LEU A 55 0.77 -5.06 -1.47
C LEU A 55 -0.05 -6.10 -2.25
N ARG A 56 0.31 -7.39 -2.14
CA ARG A 56 -0.49 -8.50 -2.69
C ARG A 56 -1.90 -8.52 -2.10
N SER A 57 -2.01 -8.37 -0.78
CA SER A 57 -3.28 -8.35 -0.05
C SER A 57 -4.20 -7.23 -0.55
N VAL A 58 -3.64 -6.03 -0.77
CA VAL A 58 -4.37 -4.88 -1.32
C VAL A 58 -4.74 -5.11 -2.78
N TYR A 59 -3.80 -5.55 -3.62
CA TYR A 59 -4.02 -5.82 -5.03
C TYR A 59 -5.19 -6.78 -5.28
N MET A 60 -5.26 -7.88 -4.50
CA MET A 60 -6.33 -8.88 -4.63
C MET A 60 -7.72 -8.34 -4.25
N ARG A 61 -7.80 -7.22 -3.51
CA ARG A 61 -9.06 -6.56 -3.12
C ARG A 61 -9.45 -5.41 -4.04
N CYS A 62 -8.54 -4.90 -4.86
CA CYS A 62 -8.81 -3.87 -5.85
C CYS A 62 -9.82 -4.38 -6.91
N ASN A 63 -10.59 -3.45 -7.49
CA ASN A 63 -11.38 -3.76 -8.67
C ASN A 63 -10.48 -3.99 -9.91
N LYS A 64 -11.04 -4.54 -10.99
CA LYS A 64 -10.28 -4.91 -12.21
C LYS A 64 -9.55 -3.73 -12.85
N GLN A 65 -10.11 -2.53 -12.80
CA GLN A 65 -9.49 -1.33 -13.39
C GLN A 65 -8.22 -0.98 -12.61
N ILE A 66 -8.34 -0.86 -11.29
CA ILE A 66 -7.21 -0.55 -10.40
C ILE A 66 -6.16 -1.67 -10.46
N GLN A 67 -6.56 -2.95 -10.53
CA GLN A 67 -5.62 -4.05 -10.70
C GLN A 67 -4.79 -3.94 -11.99
N LYS A 68 -5.41 -3.50 -13.09
CA LYS A 68 -4.70 -3.32 -14.37
C LYS A 68 -3.69 -2.18 -14.27
N GLU A 69 -4.10 -1.04 -13.71
CA GLU A 69 -3.25 0.13 -13.50
C GLU A 69 -2.07 -0.19 -12.56
N LEU A 70 -2.35 -0.81 -11.41
CA LEU A 70 -1.32 -1.20 -10.44
C LEU A 70 -0.35 -2.22 -11.02
N LYS A 71 -0.83 -3.17 -11.85
CA LYS A 71 0.04 -4.14 -12.52
C LYS A 71 1.01 -3.47 -13.49
N ILE A 72 0.53 -2.53 -14.30
CA ILE A 72 1.39 -1.79 -15.25
C ILE A 72 2.43 -1.00 -14.47
N ASP A 73 2.00 -0.20 -13.49
CA ASP A 73 2.89 0.65 -12.69
C ASP A 73 3.95 -0.17 -11.92
N LEU A 74 3.57 -1.30 -11.31
CA LEU A 74 4.53 -2.18 -10.62
C LEU A 74 5.56 -2.77 -11.57
N LEU A 75 5.16 -3.18 -12.78
CA LEU A 75 6.07 -3.69 -13.79
C LEU A 75 7.03 -2.60 -14.30
N GLU A 76 6.53 -1.38 -14.52
CA GLU A 76 7.35 -0.22 -14.94
C GLU A 76 8.37 0.18 -13.86
N LYS A 77 8.02 0.04 -12.58
CA LYS A 77 8.94 0.22 -11.45
C LYS A 77 9.93 -0.94 -11.26
N GLY A 78 9.86 -1.99 -12.08
CA GLY A 78 10.76 -3.13 -12.06
C GLY A 78 10.41 -4.22 -11.05
N TYR A 79 9.23 -4.17 -10.42
CA TYR A 79 8.78 -5.25 -9.54
C TYR A 79 8.47 -6.50 -10.37
N SER A 80 8.90 -7.66 -9.86
CA SER A 80 8.73 -8.96 -10.50
C SER A 80 8.00 -9.96 -9.60
N PHE A 81 6.93 -9.50 -8.95
CA PHE A 81 6.15 -10.35 -8.06
C PHE A 81 5.51 -11.53 -8.80
N SER A 82 5.53 -12.72 -8.18
CA SER A 82 4.97 -13.94 -8.77
C SER A 82 3.46 -13.84 -9.00
N TRP A 83 2.75 -13.10 -8.15
CA TRP A 83 1.30 -12.88 -8.22
C TRP A 83 0.85 -11.86 -9.27
N LEU A 84 1.78 -11.11 -9.89
CA LEU A 84 1.45 -10.23 -11.03
C LEU A 84 1.30 -10.99 -12.34
N LYS A 85 1.79 -12.23 -12.42
CA LYS A 85 1.76 -13.07 -13.63
C LYS A 85 0.45 -13.84 -13.81
N CYS A 86 -0.40 -13.84 -12.77
CA CYS A 86 -1.73 -14.44 -12.80
C CYS A 86 -2.72 -13.64 -13.65
#